data_AF-A0A085M1Q6-F1
#
_entry.id   AF-A0A085M1Q6-F1
#
_cell.length_a   1.000
_cell.length_b   1.000
_cell.length_c   1.000
_cell.angle_alpha   90.00
_cell.angle_beta   90.00
_cell.angle_gamma   90.00
#
_symmetry.space_group_name_H-M   'P 1'
#
loop_
_entity.id
_entity.type
_entity.pdbx_description
1 polymer ?
#
loop_
_entity_poly.entity_id
_entity_poly.type
_entity_poly.pdbx_seq_one_letter_code
_entity_poly.pdbx_strand_id
1 'polypeptide(L)'
;MKGVLNCVLARDEDIRRGTSAYLDDILVNEDVVKASRVEEHLARYGLLCKPSERVSDGTRVLGLRVWGERDRLVWRRDTKVGDVPQRLSRRSVFSYCGRLTGHFPVCGWLRVAAAFLKRAVTAATSSWDEAVESSWLKTFPGEIAARMSKEDPVRGTWNVSGERARLWVDASALAIGAALEVDGSIVEDAAWLRPNDACHINMAEVDAAIKGLNLALSWNMKTVEFWVHRGGRCLAAPRRRMPHQYGKGRRRHQKPECCPVMEYEDRRTNDGFFDGLPMDIKWPL
;
A
#
# COMPACT_ATOMS: atom_id res chain seq x y z
N MET A 1 20.98 13.58 -8.25
CA MET A 1 21.32 12.47 -9.17
C MET A 1 20.33 12.36 -10.35
N LYS A 2 19.04 12.14 -10.10
CA LYS A 2 17.97 11.98 -11.11
C LYS A 2 18.07 12.88 -12.36
N GLY A 3 18.30 14.18 -12.21
CA GLY A 3 18.39 15.11 -13.35
C GLY A 3 19.56 14.84 -14.30
N VAL A 4 20.73 14.48 -13.75
CA VAL A 4 21.92 14.11 -14.56
C VAL A 4 21.66 12.81 -15.28
N LEU A 5 21.10 11.82 -14.57
CA LEU A 5 20.80 10.51 -15.14
C LEU A 5 19.79 10.61 -16.29
N ASN A 6 18.69 11.34 -16.09
CA ASN A 6 17.71 11.59 -17.15
C ASN A 6 18.32 12.32 -18.34
N CYS A 7 19.21 13.29 -18.11
CA CYS A 7 19.90 14.00 -19.19
C CYS A 7 20.79 13.07 -20.01
N VAL A 8 21.52 12.16 -19.37
CA VAL A 8 22.37 11.16 -20.06
C VAL A 8 21.52 10.15 -20.83
N LEU A 9 20.50 9.56 -20.19
CA LEU A 9 19.61 8.60 -20.85
C LEU A 9 18.89 9.22 -22.06
N ALA A 10 18.53 10.50 -21.99
CA ALA A 10 17.90 11.23 -23.09
C ALA A 10 18.82 11.54 -24.29
N ARG A 11 20.14 11.28 -24.20
CA ARG A 11 21.08 11.49 -25.32
C ARG A 11 20.95 10.48 -26.45
N ASP A 12 20.27 9.36 -26.21
CA ASP A 12 19.98 8.33 -27.20
C ASP A 12 18.48 8.03 -27.16
N GLU A 13 17.82 8.10 -28.32
CA GLU A 13 16.36 7.94 -28.44
C GLU A 13 15.88 6.53 -28.05
N ASP A 14 16.64 5.48 -28.40
CA ASP A 14 16.28 4.11 -28.04
C ASP A 14 16.47 3.87 -26.54
N ILE A 15 17.55 4.41 -25.97
CA ILE A 15 17.79 4.31 -24.52
C ILE A 15 16.73 5.10 -23.76
N ARG A 16 16.39 6.31 -24.19
CA ARG A 16 15.33 7.11 -23.58
C ARG A 16 13.99 6.39 -23.59
N ARG A 17 13.65 5.72 -24.70
CA ARG A 17 12.40 4.99 -24.85
C ARG A 17 12.39 3.67 -24.08
N GLY A 18 13.54 2.98 -24.03
CA GLY A 18 13.69 1.67 -23.41
C GLY A 18 14.11 1.71 -21.95
N THR A 19 14.27 2.89 -21.35
CA THR A 19 14.64 3.01 -19.94
C THR A 19 13.72 3.96 -19.22
N SER A 20 13.62 3.75 -17.91
CA SER A 20 13.03 4.70 -17.01
C SER A 20 13.90 4.75 -15.76
N ALA A 21 14.06 5.93 -15.15
CA ALA A 21 14.94 6.13 -14.00
C ALA A 21 14.23 6.71 -12.78
N TYR A 22 14.61 6.22 -11.60
CA TYR A 22 14.09 6.66 -10.31
C TYR A 22 15.23 6.76 -9.30
N LEU A 23 15.48 7.99 -8.84
CA LEU A 23 16.64 8.33 -8.02
C LEU A 23 17.94 7.85 -8.69
N ASP A 24 18.43 6.70 -8.25
CA ASP A 24 19.69 6.09 -8.70
C ASP A 24 19.47 4.75 -9.42
N ASP A 25 18.24 4.21 -9.41
CA ASP A 25 17.86 2.97 -10.07
C ASP A 25 17.37 3.23 -11.51
N ILE A 26 17.67 2.32 -12.43
CA ILE A 26 17.23 2.35 -13.83
C ILE A 26 16.53 1.05 -14.15
N LEU A 27 15.28 1.13 -14.59
CA LEU A 27 14.57 0.02 -15.19
C LEU A 27 14.85 0.01 -16.70
N VAL A 28 15.27 -1.14 -17.23
CA VAL A 28 15.55 -1.32 -18.66
C VAL A 28 14.55 -2.31 -19.24
N ASN A 29 13.87 -1.91 -20.31
CA ASN A 29 13.04 -2.78 -21.13
C ASN A 29 13.91 -3.41 -22.23
N GLU A 30 14.29 -4.67 -22.04
CA GLU A 30 15.15 -5.41 -22.97
C GLU A 30 14.50 -5.72 -24.33
N ASP A 31 13.19 -5.54 -24.47
CA ASP A 31 12.52 -5.62 -25.78
C ASP A 31 12.81 -4.38 -26.66
N VAL A 32 13.22 -3.26 -26.04
CA VAL A 32 13.59 -2.02 -26.72
C VAL A 32 15.10 -1.83 -26.78
N VAL A 33 15.80 -2.04 -25.66
CA VAL A 33 17.25 -1.83 -25.57
C VAL A 33 17.90 -2.82 -24.60
N LYS A 34 19.00 -3.45 -25.03
CA LYS A 34 19.76 -4.38 -24.16
C LYS A 34 20.36 -3.63 -22.97
N ALA A 35 20.34 -4.24 -21.79
CA ALA A 35 20.92 -3.64 -20.59
C ALA A 35 22.41 -3.28 -20.78
N SER A 36 23.19 -4.14 -21.44
CA SER A 36 24.61 -3.87 -21.74
C SER A 36 24.84 -2.58 -22.56
N ARG A 37 23.93 -2.25 -23.49
CA ARG A 37 24.01 -0.99 -24.27
C ARG A 37 23.77 0.22 -23.37
N VAL A 38 22.88 0.10 -22.38
CA VAL A 38 22.64 1.16 -21.40
C VAL A 38 23.87 1.33 -20.49
N GLU A 39 24.48 0.25 -20.03
CA GLU A 39 25.71 0.27 -19.23
C GLU A 39 26.86 0.96 -19.98
N GLU A 40 27.10 0.58 -21.24
CA GLU A 40 28.10 1.22 -22.10
C GLU A 40 27.82 2.71 -22.31
N HIS A 41 26.55 3.06 -22.51
CA HIS A 41 26.14 4.46 -22.69
C HIS A 41 26.42 5.28 -21.45
N LEU A 42 26.05 4.80 -20.26
CA LEU A 42 26.36 5.46 -18.99
C LEU A 42 27.87 5.64 -18.79
N ALA A 43 28.66 4.60 -19.09
CA ALA A 43 30.11 4.63 -18.95
C ALA A 43 30.77 5.70 -19.85
N ARG A 44 30.25 5.94 -21.07
CA ARG A 44 30.74 7.02 -21.96
C ARG A 44 30.60 8.41 -21.36
N TYR A 45 29.65 8.61 -20.46
CA TYR A 45 29.45 9.86 -19.73
C TYR A 45 30.04 9.83 -18.31
N GLY A 46 30.88 8.85 -18.00
CA GLY A 46 31.55 8.71 -16.70
C GLY A 46 30.63 8.21 -15.58
N LEU A 47 29.43 7.71 -15.89
CA LEU A 47 28.52 7.12 -14.93
C LEU A 47 28.77 5.61 -14.85
N LEU A 48 29.36 5.16 -13.74
CA LEU A 48 29.61 3.74 -13.49
C LEU A 48 28.43 3.11 -12.76
N CYS A 49 27.96 1.96 -13.25
CA CYS A 49 26.90 1.19 -12.63
C CYS A 49 27.41 -0.20 -12.20
N LYS A 50 26.67 -0.83 -11.30
CA LYS A 50 26.81 -2.26 -11.05
C LYS A 50 26.32 -3.05 -12.27
N PRO A 51 26.70 -4.33 -12.40
CA PRO A 51 26.11 -5.20 -13.41
C PRO A 51 24.59 -5.21 -13.32
N SER A 52 23.93 -5.21 -14.47
CA SER A 52 22.47 -5.35 -14.55
C SER A 52 21.99 -6.68 -13.94
N GLU A 53 20.86 -6.59 -13.24
CA GLU A 53 20.17 -7.74 -12.66
C GLU A 53 18.82 -7.93 -13.35
N ARG A 54 18.49 -9.16 -13.72
CA ARG A 54 17.19 -9.48 -14.29
C ARG A 54 16.11 -9.51 -13.22
N VAL A 55 15.06 -8.72 -13.41
CA VAL A 55 13.94 -8.63 -12.47
C VAL A 55 13.22 -9.96 -12.30
N SER A 56 13.16 -10.77 -13.36
CA SER A 56 12.56 -12.12 -13.32
C SER A 56 13.27 -13.08 -12.36
N ASP A 57 14.55 -12.84 -12.06
CA ASP A 57 15.40 -13.82 -11.39
C ASP A 57 15.40 -13.65 -9.86
N GLY A 58 14.65 -12.67 -9.34
CA GLY A 58 14.54 -12.44 -7.89
C GLY A 58 15.40 -11.30 -7.38
N THR A 59 15.32 -10.12 -8.00
CA THR A 59 16.08 -8.93 -7.58
C THR A 59 15.30 -8.02 -6.63
N ARG A 60 16.02 -7.09 -5.99
CA ARG A 60 15.43 -6.05 -5.15
C ARG A 60 15.23 -4.78 -5.97
N VAL A 61 13.98 -4.29 -6.03
CA VAL A 61 13.61 -3.05 -6.72
C VAL A 61 12.83 -2.17 -5.76
N LEU A 62 13.33 -0.95 -5.47
CA LEU A 62 12.66 0.04 -4.61
C LEU A 62 12.20 -0.49 -3.22
N GLY A 63 12.96 -1.43 -2.64
CA GLY A 63 12.63 -2.06 -1.35
C GLY A 63 11.63 -3.23 -1.43
N LEU A 64 11.22 -3.60 -2.65
CA LEU A 64 10.46 -4.80 -2.96
C LEU A 64 11.40 -5.89 -3.46
N ARG A 65 11.06 -7.15 -3.22
CA ARG A 65 11.67 -8.28 -3.91
C ARG A 65 10.73 -8.67 -5.05
N VAL A 66 11.24 -8.71 -6.26
CA VAL A 66 10.47 -8.98 -7.48
C VAL A 66 11.04 -10.20 -8.18
N TRP A 67 10.18 -11.11 -8.67
CA TRP A 67 10.59 -12.32 -9.39
C TRP A 67 9.50 -12.77 -10.36
N GLY A 68 9.86 -13.66 -11.29
CA GLY A 68 8.94 -14.31 -12.22
C GLY A 68 8.22 -15.50 -11.59
N GLU A 69 6.90 -15.54 -11.70
CA GLU A 69 6.04 -16.65 -11.31
C GLU A 69 4.90 -16.82 -12.34
N ARG A 70 4.82 -17.99 -13.00
CA ARG A 70 3.74 -18.35 -13.94
C ARG A 70 3.45 -17.26 -14.99
N ASP A 71 4.50 -16.85 -15.71
CA ASP A 71 4.48 -15.81 -16.75
C ASP A 71 4.07 -14.41 -16.26
N ARG A 72 4.14 -14.17 -14.95
CA ARG A 72 3.93 -12.85 -14.34
C ARG A 72 5.13 -12.47 -13.49
N LEU A 73 5.36 -11.17 -13.33
CA LEU A 73 6.24 -10.65 -12.30
C LEU A 73 5.41 -10.39 -11.05
N VAL A 74 5.85 -10.93 -9.94
CA VAL A 74 5.23 -10.74 -8.63
C VAL A 74 6.21 -10.09 -7.68
N TRP A 75 5.70 -9.44 -6.66
CA TRP A 75 6.52 -8.79 -5.65
C TRP A 75 6.04 -9.10 -4.24
N ARG A 76 6.96 -9.01 -3.29
CA ARG A 76 6.69 -8.97 -1.85
C ARG A 76 7.61 -7.97 -1.17
N ARG A 77 7.32 -7.62 0.09
CA ARG A 77 8.27 -6.83 0.88
C ARG A 77 9.62 -7.55 0.98
N ASP A 78 10.72 -6.83 0.77
CA ASP A 78 12.08 -7.38 0.97
C ASP A 78 12.60 -7.09 2.39
N THR A 79 12.02 -6.09 3.06
CA THR A 79 12.49 -5.64 4.37
C THR A 79 11.96 -6.55 5.47
N LYS A 80 12.87 -7.10 6.29
CA LYS A 80 12.50 -7.78 7.54
C LYS A 80 11.73 -6.81 8.43
N VAL A 81 10.52 -7.20 8.80
CA VAL A 81 9.74 -6.50 9.81
C VAL A 81 10.47 -6.68 11.14
N GLY A 82 10.96 -5.59 11.72
CA GLY A 82 11.59 -5.65 13.04
C GLY A 82 10.57 -5.98 14.14
N ASP A 83 11.08 -6.33 15.31
CA ASP A 83 10.24 -6.75 16.42
C ASP A 83 9.24 -5.68 16.88
N VAL A 84 8.16 -6.16 17.49
CA VAL A 84 7.20 -5.30 18.18
C VAL A 84 7.95 -4.51 19.26
N PRO A 85 7.78 -3.18 19.35
CA PRO A 85 8.48 -2.38 20.35
C PRO A 85 8.12 -2.85 21.78
N GLN A 86 9.13 -3.09 22.61
CA GLN A 86 8.93 -3.49 24.00
C GLN A 86 8.23 -2.42 24.83
N ARG A 87 8.52 -1.14 24.55
CA ARG A 87 7.85 0.02 25.14
C ARG A 87 6.97 0.68 24.08
N LEU A 88 5.66 0.64 24.30
CA LEU A 88 4.70 1.30 23.43
C LEU A 88 4.53 2.75 23.85
N SER A 89 4.81 3.65 22.92
CA SER A 89 4.43 5.05 22.94
C SER A 89 3.84 5.40 21.58
N ARG A 90 3.19 6.57 21.45
CA ARG A 90 2.70 7.03 20.15
C ARG A 90 3.84 7.05 19.13
N ARG A 91 5.04 7.49 19.50
CA ARG A 91 6.22 7.50 18.63
C ARG A 91 6.61 6.09 18.17
N SER A 92 6.78 5.15 19.10
CA SER A 92 7.24 3.79 18.75
C SER A 92 6.19 3.04 17.92
N VAL A 93 4.90 3.24 18.22
CA VAL A 93 3.79 2.65 17.48
C VAL A 93 3.70 3.21 16.06
N PHE A 94 3.81 4.53 15.88
CA PHE A 94 3.77 5.14 14.55
C PHE A 94 4.97 4.71 13.70
N SER A 95 6.17 4.64 14.29
CA SER A 95 7.37 4.11 13.63
C SER A 95 7.21 2.65 13.23
N TYR A 96 6.71 1.81 14.14
CA TYR A 96 6.43 0.39 13.86
C TYR A 96 5.42 0.24 12.71
N CYS A 97 4.25 0.89 12.81
CA CYS A 97 3.23 0.84 11.77
C CYS A 97 3.72 1.41 10.42
N GLY A 98 4.54 2.46 10.44
CA GLY A 98 5.17 3.01 9.24
C GLY A 98 6.07 1.98 8.54
N ARG A 99 6.87 1.22 9.31
CA ARG A 99 7.63 0.10 8.76
C ARG A 99 6.72 -1.00 8.22
N LEU A 100 5.59 -1.29 8.88
CA LEU A 100 4.66 -2.34 8.46
C LEU A 100 4.01 -2.04 7.11
N THR A 101 3.44 -0.85 6.95
CA THR A 101 2.60 -0.50 5.79
C THR A 101 3.31 0.32 4.72
N GLY A 102 4.45 0.95 5.05
CA GLY A 102 5.36 1.62 4.12
C GLY A 102 4.72 2.36 2.95
N HIS A 103 5.45 2.41 1.84
CA HIS A 103 4.95 2.84 0.53
C HIS A 103 4.55 1.65 -0.34
N PHE A 104 4.17 0.52 0.26
CA PHE A 104 3.79 -0.66 -0.51
C PHE A 104 2.46 -0.41 -1.25
N PRO A 105 2.29 -0.84 -2.51
CA PRO A 105 1.02 -0.68 -3.23
C PRO A 105 -0.14 -1.45 -2.59
N VAL A 106 0.14 -2.67 -2.13
CA VAL A 106 -0.84 -3.57 -1.51
C VAL A 106 -0.39 -3.94 -0.11
N CYS A 107 -1.27 -3.74 0.87
CA CYS A 107 -1.04 -4.09 2.27
C CYS A 107 -2.21 -4.88 2.89
N GLY A 108 -3.33 -4.98 2.18
CA GLY A 108 -4.55 -5.66 2.58
C GLY A 108 -5.06 -5.21 3.94
N TRP A 109 -5.42 -6.19 4.76
CA TRP A 109 -5.92 -5.98 6.13
C TRP A 109 -4.96 -5.20 7.03
N LEU A 110 -3.65 -5.18 6.70
CA LEU A 110 -2.63 -4.53 7.52
C LEU A 110 -2.80 -3.01 7.56
N ARG A 111 -3.30 -2.37 6.49
CA ARG A 111 -3.55 -0.91 6.49
C ARG A 111 -4.55 -0.52 7.56
N VAL A 112 -5.68 -1.23 7.60
CA VAL A 112 -6.75 -0.96 8.55
C VAL A 112 -6.27 -1.23 9.98
N ALA A 113 -5.57 -2.34 10.21
CA ALA A 113 -5.04 -2.69 11.52
C ALA A 113 -4.03 -1.66 12.04
N ALA A 114 -3.07 -1.24 11.19
CA ALA A 114 -2.06 -0.25 11.52
C ALA A 114 -2.66 1.13 11.77
N ALA A 115 -3.60 1.58 10.92
CA ALA A 115 -4.30 2.84 11.11
C ALA A 115 -5.11 2.84 12.41
N PHE A 116 -5.85 1.75 12.67
CA PHE A 116 -6.62 1.61 13.90
C PHE A 116 -5.74 1.66 15.15
N LEU A 117 -4.61 0.95 15.15
CA LEU A 117 -3.65 0.98 16.25
C LEU A 117 -3.11 2.40 16.48
N LYS A 118 -2.73 3.11 15.42
CA LYS A 118 -2.29 4.53 15.50
C LYS A 118 -3.37 5.41 16.14
N ARG A 119 -4.64 5.28 15.72
CA ARG A 119 -5.76 6.04 16.28
C ARG A 119 -5.98 5.71 17.76
N ALA A 120 -5.99 4.43 18.11
CA ALA A 120 -6.27 4.00 19.47
C ALA A 120 -5.18 4.42 20.47
N VAL A 121 -3.90 4.36 20.07
CA VAL A 121 -2.80 4.86 20.89
C VAL A 121 -2.84 6.38 21.03
N THR A 122 -3.22 7.09 19.96
CA THR A 122 -3.39 8.55 20.02
C THR A 122 -4.49 8.96 21.00
N ALA A 123 -5.59 8.20 21.07
CA ALA A 123 -6.66 8.43 22.04
C ALA A 123 -6.28 8.04 23.48
N ALA A 124 -5.33 7.11 23.64
CA ALA A 124 -4.93 6.60 24.95
C ALA A 124 -3.76 7.35 25.60
N THR A 125 -3.05 8.20 24.87
CA THR A 125 -1.92 8.99 25.39
C THR A 125 -2.12 10.48 25.12
N SER A 126 -1.55 11.33 25.96
CA SER A 126 -1.53 12.79 25.78
C SER A 126 -0.31 13.26 24.96
N SER A 127 0.84 12.60 25.11
CA SER A 127 2.08 12.97 24.39
C SER A 127 2.65 11.85 23.49
N TRP A 128 3.70 12.20 22.73
CA TRP A 128 4.37 11.29 21.81
C TRP A 128 5.17 10.18 22.50
N ASP A 129 5.74 10.51 23.66
CA ASP A 129 6.72 9.67 24.38
C ASP A 129 6.14 9.06 25.66
N GLU A 130 4.90 9.40 26.00
CA GLU A 130 4.13 8.76 27.07
C GLU A 130 3.91 7.27 26.80
N ALA A 131 4.06 6.47 27.85
CA ALA A 131 3.85 5.04 27.79
C ALA A 131 2.36 4.72 27.66
N VAL A 132 2.04 3.78 26.78
CA VAL A 132 0.69 3.25 26.65
C VAL A 132 0.42 2.31 27.81
N GLU A 133 -0.56 2.62 28.66
CA GLU A 133 -0.90 1.77 29.82
C GLU A 133 -1.96 0.70 29.53
N SER A 134 -2.81 0.94 28.54
CA SER A 134 -3.91 0.03 28.21
C SER A 134 -3.42 -1.37 27.85
N SER A 135 -3.93 -2.38 28.57
CA SER A 135 -3.50 -3.78 28.44
C SER A 135 -3.74 -4.35 27.04
N TRP A 136 -4.89 -4.08 26.43
CA TRP A 136 -5.19 -4.57 25.08
C TRP A 136 -4.33 -3.87 24.01
N LEU A 137 -3.96 -2.60 24.20
CA LEU A 137 -3.02 -1.92 23.30
C LEU A 137 -1.60 -2.47 23.41
N LYS A 138 -1.22 -3.01 24.58
CA LYS A 138 0.05 -3.73 24.76
C LYS A 138 0.06 -5.07 24.02
N THR A 139 -1.09 -5.75 23.87
CA THR A 139 -1.19 -7.04 23.17
C THR A 139 -1.43 -6.93 21.67
N PHE A 140 -2.19 -5.93 21.22
CA PHE A 140 -2.64 -5.82 19.83
C PHE A 140 -1.52 -5.79 18.77
N PRO A 141 -0.38 -5.10 18.97
CA PRO A 141 0.75 -5.19 18.04
C PRO A 141 1.32 -6.60 17.89
N GLY A 142 1.31 -7.39 18.98
CA GLY A 142 1.69 -8.80 18.97
C GLY A 142 0.73 -9.67 18.16
N GLU A 143 -0.57 -9.37 18.20
CA GLU A 143 -1.57 -10.05 17.36
C GLU A 143 -1.38 -9.75 15.87
N ILE A 144 -1.06 -8.49 15.52
CA ILE A 144 -0.69 -8.10 14.15
C ILE A 144 0.54 -8.90 13.70
N ALA A 145 1.60 -8.91 14.51
CA ALA A 145 2.83 -9.63 14.20
C ALA A 145 2.59 -11.14 14.04
N ALA A 146 1.80 -11.75 14.93
CA ALA A 146 1.46 -13.17 14.88
C ALA A 146 0.58 -13.54 13.67
N ARG A 147 -0.23 -12.60 13.15
CA ARG A 147 -1.00 -12.80 11.92
C ARG A 147 -0.09 -12.67 10.69
N MET A 148 0.82 -11.69 10.68
CA MET A 148 1.79 -11.52 9.60
C MET A 148 2.77 -12.68 9.48
N SER A 149 3.18 -13.29 10.60
CA SER A 149 4.09 -14.45 10.58
C SER A 149 3.44 -15.68 9.93
N LYS A 150 2.10 -15.77 9.93
CA LYS A 150 1.35 -16.80 9.20
C LYS A 150 1.22 -16.46 7.72
N GLU A 151 0.82 -15.22 7.42
CA GLU A 151 0.65 -14.74 6.06
C GLU A 151 0.81 -13.23 6.01
N ASP A 152 1.92 -12.77 5.42
CA ASP A 152 2.15 -11.34 5.18
C ASP A 152 1.32 -10.89 3.96
N PRO A 153 0.37 -9.94 4.14
CA PRO A 153 -0.44 -9.44 3.04
C PRO A 153 0.32 -8.50 2.09
N VAL A 154 1.54 -8.07 2.42
CA VAL A 154 2.33 -7.11 1.64
C VAL A 154 3.02 -7.80 0.46
N ARG A 155 2.24 -8.05 -0.58
CA ARG A 155 2.63 -8.69 -1.84
C ARG A 155 1.65 -8.35 -2.96
N GLY A 156 2.06 -8.54 -4.20
CA GLY A 156 1.19 -8.28 -5.35
C GLY A 156 1.81 -8.66 -6.69
N THR A 157 1.15 -8.23 -7.76
CA THR A 157 1.66 -8.32 -9.13
C THR A 157 2.45 -7.05 -9.46
N TRP A 158 3.58 -7.20 -10.16
CA TRP A 158 4.44 -6.12 -10.59
C TRP A 158 4.11 -5.68 -12.01
N ASN A 159 4.02 -6.63 -12.95
CA ASN A 159 3.73 -6.33 -14.35
C ASN A 159 2.23 -6.17 -14.59
N VAL A 160 1.73 -4.97 -14.35
CA VAL A 160 0.35 -4.60 -14.63
C VAL A 160 0.30 -3.99 -16.03
N SER A 161 -0.55 -4.54 -16.90
CA SER A 161 -0.78 -4.02 -18.25
C SER A 161 -2.26 -3.76 -18.48
N GLY A 162 -2.56 -3.04 -19.56
CA GLY A 162 -3.93 -2.69 -19.93
C GLY A 162 -4.43 -1.39 -19.30
N GLU A 163 -5.63 -1.00 -19.71
CA GLU A 163 -6.24 0.30 -19.39
C GLU A 163 -7.60 0.15 -18.70
N ARG A 164 -7.97 -1.08 -18.35
CA ARG A 164 -9.23 -1.43 -17.69
C ARG A 164 -8.95 -1.92 -16.29
N ALA A 165 -9.66 -1.38 -15.32
CA ALA A 165 -9.60 -1.82 -13.94
C ALA A 165 -10.99 -2.04 -13.35
N ARG A 166 -11.03 -2.81 -12.28
CA ARG A 166 -12.19 -2.93 -11.41
C ARG A 166 -11.87 -2.27 -10.07
N LEU A 167 -12.71 -1.33 -9.65
CA LEU A 167 -12.58 -0.67 -8.37
C LEU A 167 -13.58 -1.26 -7.37
N TRP A 168 -13.04 -1.91 -6.34
CA TRP A 168 -13.79 -2.44 -5.22
C TRP A 168 -13.83 -1.41 -4.10
N VAL A 169 -15.02 -1.16 -3.57
CA VAL A 169 -15.19 -0.27 -2.42
C VAL A 169 -16.11 -0.87 -1.38
N ASP A 170 -15.81 -0.53 -0.14
CA ASP A 170 -16.58 -0.97 1.02
C ASP A 170 -16.44 0.07 2.14
N ALA A 171 -17.45 0.13 2.97
CA ALA A 171 -17.49 0.97 4.13
C ALA A 171 -17.96 0.17 5.34
N SER A 172 -17.33 0.44 6.47
CA SER A 172 -17.75 -0.07 7.78
C SER A 172 -18.02 1.10 8.73
N ALA A 173 -18.42 0.82 9.96
CA ALA A 173 -18.43 1.84 11.01
C ALA A 173 -17.02 2.37 11.35
N LEU A 174 -15.97 1.59 11.06
CA LEU A 174 -14.61 1.88 11.47
C LEU A 174 -13.83 2.69 10.41
N ALA A 175 -14.00 2.30 9.16
CA ALA A 175 -13.16 2.70 8.04
C ALA A 175 -13.90 2.53 6.71
N ILE A 176 -13.45 3.27 5.71
CA ILE A 176 -13.72 3.04 4.30
C ILE A 176 -12.49 2.47 3.63
N GLY A 177 -12.67 1.70 2.56
CA GLY A 177 -11.57 1.07 1.84
C GLY A 177 -11.84 0.99 0.35
N ALA A 178 -10.76 1.00 -0.42
CA ALA A 178 -10.76 0.82 -1.85
C ALA A 178 -9.65 -0.15 -2.26
N ALA A 179 -9.93 -1.00 -3.25
CA ALA A 179 -8.95 -1.88 -3.87
C ALA A 179 -9.10 -1.85 -5.39
N LEU A 180 -8.02 -1.55 -6.10
CA LEU A 180 -7.96 -1.54 -7.55
C LEU A 180 -7.51 -2.92 -8.04
N GLU A 181 -8.34 -3.58 -8.83
CA GLU A 181 -8.07 -4.87 -9.46
C GLU A 181 -7.81 -4.69 -10.95
N VAL A 182 -6.76 -5.34 -11.47
CA VAL A 182 -6.45 -5.45 -12.90
C VAL A 182 -6.14 -6.92 -13.19
N ASP A 183 -6.77 -7.49 -14.21
CA ASP A 183 -6.59 -8.89 -14.65
C ASP A 183 -6.62 -9.94 -13.51
N GLY A 184 -7.58 -9.74 -12.60
CA GLY A 184 -7.82 -10.63 -11.45
C GLY A 184 -6.88 -10.45 -10.26
N SER A 185 -5.95 -9.50 -10.32
CA SER A 185 -5.00 -9.17 -9.25
C SER A 185 -5.30 -7.80 -8.65
N ILE A 186 -5.27 -7.69 -7.32
CA ILE A 186 -5.23 -6.37 -6.67
C ILE A 186 -3.85 -5.74 -6.89
N VAL A 187 -3.83 -4.56 -7.49
CA VAL A 187 -2.60 -3.83 -7.84
C VAL A 187 -2.29 -2.69 -6.86
N GLU A 188 -3.32 -2.15 -6.23
CA GLU A 188 -3.20 -1.14 -5.17
C GLU A 188 -4.42 -1.17 -4.25
N ASP A 189 -4.18 -0.94 -2.97
CA ASP A 189 -5.25 -0.75 -1.98
C ASP A 189 -5.01 0.45 -1.08
N ALA A 190 -6.11 0.97 -0.55
CA ALA A 190 -6.10 2.06 0.41
C ALA A 190 -7.25 1.90 1.41
N ALA A 191 -7.01 2.40 2.63
CA ALA A 191 -8.01 2.42 3.68
C ALA A 191 -7.92 3.71 4.48
N TRP A 192 -9.07 4.29 4.78
CA TRP A 192 -9.18 5.52 5.55
C TRP A 192 -10.10 5.28 6.74
N LEU A 193 -9.64 5.66 7.93
CA LEU A 193 -10.49 5.60 9.12
C LEU A 193 -11.62 6.60 9.01
N ARG A 194 -12.82 6.18 9.39
CA ARG A 194 -13.95 7.09 9.43
C ARG A 194 -13.86 7.98 10.67
N PRO A 195 -14.19 9.27 10.56
CA PRO A 195 -14.52 10.07 11.72
C PRO A 195 -15.75 9.48 12.42
N ASN A 196 -15.93 9.78 13.70
CA ASN A 196 -17.11 9.34 14.44
C ASN A 196 -18.31 10.23 14.08
N ASP A 197 -18.74 10.13 12.82
CA ASP A 197 -19.86 10.88 12.26
C ASP A 197 -21.14 10.04 12.20
N ALA A 198 -22.29 10.71 12.14
CA ALA A 198 -23.58 10.07 11.93
C ALA A 198 -23.84 9.75 10.45
N CYS A 199 -22.82 9.83 9.58
CA CYS A 199 -22.98 9.61 8.16
C CYS A 199 -23.45 8.17 7.89
N HIS A 200 -24.51 8.07 7.09
CA HIS A 200 -25.05 6.79 6.69
C HIS A 200 -24.01 6.00 5.89
N ILE A 201 -24.00 4.67 6.04
CA ILE A 201 -22.99 3.80 5.44
C ILE A 201 -22.91 3.98 3.91
N ASN A 202 -24.04 4.18 3.25
CA ASN A 202 -24.09 4.45 1.81
C ASN A 202 -23.30 5.70 1.40
N MET A 203 -23.29 6.77 2.22
CA MET A 203 -22.50 7.97 1.93
C MET A 203 -21.00 7.70 2.09
N ALA A 204 -20.64 6.86 3.05
CA ALA A 204 -19.26 6.42 3.25
C ALA A 204 -18.78 5.53 2.09
N GLU A 205 -19.63 4.68 1.51
CA GLU A 205 -19.30 3.93 0.29
C GLU A 205 -19.05 4.85 -0.92
N VAL A 206 -19.80 5.95 -1.04
CA VAL A 206 -19.57 6.96 -2.08
C VAL A 206 -18.24 7.69 -1.87
N ASP A 207 -17.91 8.07 -0.63
CA ASP A 207 -16.59 8.65 -0.32
C ASP A 207 -15.45 7.67 -0.63
N ALA A 208 -15.63 6.38 -0.31
CA ALA A 208 -14.71 5.32 -0.69
C ALA A 208 -14.52 5.22 -2.21
N ALA A 209 -15.61 5.35 -2.98
CA ALA A 209 -15.57 5.38 -4.45
C ALA A 209 -14.79 6.57 -5.00
N ILE A 210 -15.03 7.77 -4.49
CA ILE A 210 -14.31 8.98 -4.92
C ILE A 210 -12.82 8.85 -4.61
N LYS A 211 -12.45 8.41 -3.41
CA LYS A 211 -11.04 8.20 -3.04
C LYS A 211 -10.40 7.06 -3.82
N GLY A 212 -11.14 5.99 -4.07
CA GLY A 212 -10.70 4.85 -4.87
C GLY A 212 -10.43 5.20 -6.34
N LEU A 213 -11.18 6.14 -6.91
CA LEU A 213 -10.92 6.64 -8.27
C LEU A 213 -9.54 7.27 -8.42
N ASN A 214 -9.03 7.93 -7.38
CA ASN A 214 -7.66 8.47 -7.42
C ASN A 214 -6.61 7.37 -7.59
N LEU A 215 -6.87 6.16 -7.08
CA LEU A 215 -6.00 5.01 -7.35
C LEU A 215 -6.03 4.67 -8.85
N ALA A 216 -7.22 4.53 -9.43
CA ALA A 216 -7.35 4.24 -10.87
C ALA A 216 -6.69 5.30 -11.76
N LEU A 217 -6.85 6.58 -11.43
CA LEU A 217 -6.21 7.70 -12.14
C LEU A 217 -4.69 7.63 -12.05
N SER A 218 -4.13 7.32 -10.89
CA SER A 218 -2.69 7.19 -10.71
C SER A 218 -2.07 6.01 -11.46
N TRP A 219 -2.88 5.00 -11.81
CA TRP A 219 -2.50 3.90 -12.71
C TRP A 219 -2.85 4.18 -14.17
N ASN A 220 -3.30 5.40 -14.50
CA ASN A 220 -3.72 5.81 -15.84
C ASN A 220 -4.80 4.88 -16.47
N MET A 221 -5.69 4.35 -15.63
CA MET A 221 -6.78 3.48 -16.07
C MET A 221 -7.84 4.30 -16.80
N LYS A 222 -8.15 3.91 -18.04
CA LYS A 222 -9.14 4.61 -18.89
C LYS A 222 -10.56 4.14 -18.65
N THR A 223 -10.75 2.87 -18.28
CA THR A 223 -12.06 2.32 -17.95
C THR A 223 -12.04 1.72 -16.56
N VAL A 224 -13.00 2.11 -15.72
CA VAL A 224 -13.12 1.59 -14.35
C VAL A 224 -14.51 1.02 -14.16
N GLU A 225 -14.59 -0.27 -13.83
CA GLU A 225 -15.82 -0.92 -13.40
C GLU A 225 -15.97 -0.79 -11.89
N PHE A 226 -17.09 -0.25 -11.42
CA PHE A 226 -17.35 -0.04 -10.01
C PHE A 226 -18.07 -1.21 -9.35
N TRP A 227 -17.53 -1.67 -8.23
CA TRP A 227 -18.11 -2.74 -7.45
C TRP A 227 -18.18 -2.34 -5.98
N VAL A 228 -19.40 -2.17 -5.49
CA VAL A 228 -19.67 -1.96 -4.06
C VAL A 228 -20.04 -3.30 -3.45
N HIS A 229 -19.35 -3.69 -2.39
CA HIS A 229 -19.71 -4.92 -1.69
C HIS A 229 -20.99 -4.72 -0.86
N ARG A 230 -22.16 -5.09 -1.42
CA ARG A 230 -23.40 -5.11 -0.64
C ARG A 230 -23.44 -6.33 0.30
N GLY A 231 -22.84 -6.20 1.47
CA GLY A 231 -22.98 -7.16 2.56
C GLY A 231 -21.96 -6.89 3.67
N GLY A 232 -22.37 -6.90 4.94
CA GLY A 232 -21.54 -6.56 6.11
C GLY A 232 -20.38 -7.51 6.42
N ARG A 233 -19.50 -7.80 5.45
CA ARG A 233 -18.26 -8.56 5.59
C ARG A 233 -17.16 -7.85 4.79
N CYS A 234 -16.23 -7.26 5.53
CA CYS A 234 -15.12 -6.43 5.06
C CYS A 234 -14.30 -7.03 3.90
N LEU A 235 -13.72 -6.15 3.05
CA LEU A 235 -12.79 -6.38 1.91
C LEU A 235 -11.48 -7.17 2.17
N ALA A 236 -11.43 -8.12 3.10
CA ALA A 236 -10.32 -9.06 3.18
C ALA A 236 -10.56 -10.24 2.19
N ALA A 237 -9.98 -10.18 0.98
CA ALA A 237 -10.00 -11.29 0.02
C ALA A 237 -8.88 -12.34 0.32
N PRO A 238 -8.93 -13.60 -0.18
CA PRO A 238 -9.95 -14.24 -1.02
C PRO A 238 -10.73 -15.40 -0.33
N ARG A 239 -11.85 -15.77 -0.98
CA ARG A 239 -12.78 -16.85 -0.60
C ARG A 239 -12.12 -18.24 -0.63
N ARG A 240 -12.20 -18.99 0.47
CA ARG A 240 -12.46 -20.44 0.42
C ARG A 240 -13.94 -20.66 0.72
N ARG A 241 -14.65 -21.38 -0.17
CA ARG A 241 -16.06 -21.78 0.02
C ARG A 241 -16.18 -22.60 1.30
N MET A 242 -17.07 -22.19 2.20
CA MET A 242 -17.68 -23.06 3.24
C MET A 242 -19.17 -22.72 3.35
N PRO A 243 -20.05 -23.69 3.64
CA PRO A 243 -21.49 -23.57 3.41
C PRO A 243 -22.19 -22.70 4.45
N HIS A 244 -23.28 -22.07 4.01
CA HIS A 244 -24.24 -21.31 4.79
C HIS A 244 -24.81 -22.08 5.99
N GLN A 245 -24.85 -21.43 7.17
CA GLN A 245 -26.00 -21.52 8.07
C GLN A 245 -26.35 -20.13 8.61
N TYR A 246 -27.61 -19.76 8.43
CA TYR A 246 -28.25 -18.55 8.94
C TYR A 246 -28.66 -18.77 10.41
N GLY A 247 -28.35 -17.81 11.29
CA GLY A 247 -28.90 -17.74 12.64
C GLY A 247 -29.27 -16.30 12.99
N LYS A 248 -30.57 -16.01 13.09
CA LYS A 248 -31.13 -14.71 13.51
C LYS A 248 -30.91 -14.52 15.02
N GLY A 249 -30.46 -13.33 15.43
CA GLY A 249 -30.43 -12.93 16.85
C GLY A 249 -30.44 -11.42 17.02
N ARG A 250 -31.57 -10.87 17.50
CA ARG A 250 -31.74 -9.46 17.88
C ARG A 250 -30.90 -9.14 19.13
N ARG A 251 -30.19 -8.00 19.16
CA ARG A 251 -29.73 -7.39 20.44
C ARG A 251 -29.94 -5.87 20.44
N ARG A 252 -30.40 -5.40 21.60
CA ARG A 252 -30.85 -4.06 21.96
C ARG A 252 -29.70 -3.03 21.90
N HIS A 253 -30.02 -1.82 21.46
CA HIS A 253 -29.13 -0.66 21.53
C HIS A 253 -29.04 -0.11 22.97
N GLN A 254 -27.82 -0.04 23.48
CA GLN A 254 -27.44 0.88 24.55
C GLN A 254 -26.40 1.82 23.92
N LYS A 255 -26.68 3.13 23.91
CA LYS A 255 -25.73 4.16 23.48
C LYS A 255 -24.69 4.37 24.58
N PRO A 256 -23.37 4.29 24.30
CA PRO A 256 -22.38 4.89 25.16
C PRO A 256 -22.20 6.38 24.79
N GLU A 257 -21.93 7.15 25.81
CA GLU A 257 -21.83 8.60 25.86
C GLU A 257 -20.73 9.16 24.94
N CYS A 258 -20.96 10.40 24.48
CA CYS A 258 -20.10 11.11 23.55
C CYS A 258 -18.77 11.50 24.22
N CYS A 259 -17.67 10.89 23.80
CA CYS A 259 -16.33 11.43 24.00
C CYS A 259 -16.01 12.49 22.92
N PRO A 260 -15.23 13.54 23.27
CA PRO A 260 -15.08 14.73 22.45
C PRO A 260 -14.40 14.45 21.11
N VAL A 261 -14.86 15.20 20.12
CA VAL A 261 -14.45 15.17 18.71
C VAL A 261 -12.98 15.58 18.60
N MET A 262 -12.13 14.63 18.22
CA MET A 262 -10.88 14.92 17.52
C MET A 262 -11.05 14.40 16.10
N GLU A 263 -11.26 15.32 15.17
CA GLU A 263 -11.12 15.05 13.74
C GLU A 263 -9.69 14.59 13.49
N TYR A 264 -9.49 13.28 13.40
CA TYR A 264 -8.32 12.73 12.74
C TYR A 264 -8.67 12.63 11.26
N GLU A 265 -8.64 13.78 10.57
CA GLU A 265 -8.22 13.76 9.18
C GLU A 265 -6.79 13.21 9.18
N ASP A 266 -6.54 12.14 8.42
CA ASP A 266 -5.17 11.82 8.06
C ASP A 266 -4.68 12.93 7.12
N ARG A 267 -4.34 14.10 7.69
CA ARG A 267 -3.54 15.15 7.05
C ARG A 267 -2.09 14.66 6.90
N ARG A 268 -1.94 13.46 6.34
CA ARG A 268 -0.74 12.95 5.71
C ARG A 268 -1.06 12.45 4.31
N THR A 269 -1.66 13.35 3.54
CA THR A 269 -0.89 13.88 2.43
C THR A 269 0.46 14.43 2.95
N ASN A 270 1.54 13.80 2.53
CA ASN A 270 2.87 14.38 2.29
C ASN A 270 3.78 14.97 3.36
N ASP A 271 3.40 15.36 4.58
CA ASP A 271 4.35 16.20 5.34
C ASP A 271 4.89 15.51 6.61
N GLY A 272 6.10 14.95 6.48
CA GLY A 272 6.96 14.60 7.62
C GLY A 272 7.95 13.46 7.35
N PHE A 273 9.04 13.79 6.64
CA PHE A 273 10.23 12.96 6.35
C PHE A 273 10.12 11.90 5.23
N PHE A 274 10.03 12.38 3.99
CA PHE A 274 11.02 12.22 2.91
C PHE A 274 10.52 13.10 1.76
N ASP A 275 11.40 13.85 1.12
CA ASP A 275 11.07 14.79 0.04
C ASP A 275 10.05 14.21 -0.95
N GLY A 276 8.88 14.87 -1.02
CA GLY A 276 8.01 15.11 -2.19
C GLY A 276 8.17 14.32 -3.49
N LEU A 277 8.47 13.03 -3.43
CA LEU A 277 8.45 12.13 -4.58
C LEU A 277 7.47 11.02 -4.21
N PRO A 278 6.28 10.94 -4.85
CA PRO A 278 5.58 9.66 -4.86
C PRO A 278 6.61 8.63 -5.34
N MET A 279 6.80 7.59 -4.53
CA MET A 279 7.40 6.35 -5.02
C MET A 279 6.45 5.87 -6.11
N ASP A 280 6.71 6.28 -7.36
CA ASP A 280 6.12 5.68 -8.55
C ASP A 280 6.69 4.27 -8.67
N ILE A 281 6.25 3.37 -7.79
CA ILE A 281 6.30 1.91 -7.99
C ILE A 281 5.46 1.55 -9.23
N LYS A 282 4.63 2.49 -9.69
CA LYS A 282 3.88 2.51 -10.93
C LYS A 282 4.81 2.86 -12.08
N TRP A 283 5.73 1.96 -12.37
CA TRP A 283 6.49 2.03 -13.61
C TRP A 283 5.55 1.56 -14.72
N PRO A 284 5.17 2.42 -15.69
CA PRO A 284 4.59 1.91 -16.91
C PRO A 284 5.64 0.98 -17.54
N LEU A 285 5.29 -0.30 -17.67
CA LEU A 285 5.99 -1.21 -18.56
C LEU A 285 5.59 -0.91 -20.01
#